data_AF-A0AAV2SLB0-F1
#
_entry.id   AF-A0AAV2SLB0-F1
#
_cell.length_a   1.000
_cell.length_b   1.000
_cell.length_c   1.000
_cell.angle_alpha   90.00
_cell.angle_beta   90.00
_cell.angle_gamma   90.00
#
_symmetry.space_group_name_H-M   'P 1'
#
loop_
_entity.id
_entity.type
_entity.pdbx_description
1 polymer ?
#
loop_
_entity_poly.entity_id
_entity_poly.type
_entity_poly.pdbx_seq_one_letter_code
_entity_poly.pdbx_strand_id
1 'polypeptide(L)'
;ATSFFFNEGFSSRSWTELRLFLKQFGVELPTRNTIDEEKKKLHPNIAVQEIKSCVQYKDLVEDTLKGLLKISNYVVNPGECLTLTGKTGLDGSGNHRIRHNLINYTKSLEENPHLDPECEQN
;
A
#
# COMPACT_ATOMS: atom_id res chain seq x y z
N ALA A 1 11.46 -7.35 11.20
CA ALA A 1 11.05 -8.49 10.35
C ALA A 1 10.17 -8.04 9.18
N THR A 2 9.09 -7.27 9.42
CA THR A 2 8.24 -6.70 8.36
C THR A 2 9.01 -5.85 7.34
N SER A 3 9.90 -4.97 7.81
CA SER A 3 10.80 -4.20 6.94
C SER A 3 11.70 -5.09 6.07
N PHE A 4 12.33 -6.11 6.67
CA PHE A 4 13.20 -7.06 5.97
C PHE A 4 12.44 -7.86 4.91
N PHE A 5 11.21 -8.31 5.21
CA PHE A 5 10.37 -9.02 4.23
C PHE A 5 10.11 -8.19 2.96
N PHE A 6 9.75 -6.90 3.12
CA PHE A 6 9.42 -6.04 1.99
C PHE A 6 10.66 -5.50 1.26
N ASN A 7 11.74 -5.17 1.96
CA ASN A 7 12.97 -4.64 1.36
C ASN A 7 13.65 -5.66 0.45
N GLU A 8 13.65 -6.93 0.85
CA GLU A 8 14.26 -8.02 0.06
C GLU A 8 13.30 -8.61 -0.99
N GLY A 9 12.05 -8.11 -1.07
CA GLY A 9 11.08 -8.56 -2.06
C GLY A 9 10.65 -10.02 -1.90
N PHE A 10 10.60 -10.54 -0.67
CA PHE A 10 10.18 -11.92 -0.44
C PHE A 10 8.74 -12.16 -0.89
N SER A 11 8.51 -13.28 -1.59
CA SER A 11 7.17 -13.83 -1.76
C SER A 11 6.70 -14.51 -0.47
N SER A 12 5.40 -14.73 -0.32
CA SER A 12 4.85 -15.49 0.81
C SER A 12 5.48 -16.90 0.93
N ARG A 13 5.78 -17.53 -0.21
CA ARG A 13 6.40 -18.86 -0.27
C ARG A 13 7.85 -18.83 0.20
N SER A 14 8.68 -17.96 -0.39
CA SER A 14 10.10 -17.88 -0.04
C SER A 14 10.34 -17.44 1.40
N TRP A 15 9.47 -16.61 1.98
CA TRP A 15 9.51 -16.30 3.41
C TRP A 15 9.21 -17.50 4.30
N THR A 16 8.24 -18.32 3.90
CA THR A 16 7.88 -19.53 4.65
C THR A 16 9.02 -20.54 4.63
N GLU A 17 9.66 -20.73 3.47
CA GLU A 17 10.84 -21.58 3.31
C GLU A 17 12.00 -21.09 4.19
N LEU A 18 12.33 -19.79 4.15
CA LEU A 18 13.36 -19.18 4.98
C LEU A 18 13.09 -19.37 6.48
N ARG A 19 11.85 -19.15 6.92
CA ARG A 19 11.44 -19.35 8.32
C ARG A 19 11.63 -20.79 8.76
N LEU A 20 11.23 -21.76 7.95
CA LEU A 20 11.38 -23.18 8.27
C LEU A 20 12.84 -23.59 8.34
N PHE A 21 13.68 -23.08 7.42
CA PHE A 21 15.12 -23.30 7.44
C PHE A 21 15.77 -22.74 8.71
N LEU A 22 15.53 -21.46 9.02
CA LEU A 22 16.13 -20.79 10.18
C LEU A 22 15.65 -21.37 11.51
N LYS A 23 14.43 -21.90 11.57
CA LYS A 23 13.92 -22.60 12.74
C LYS A 23 14.78 -23.81 13.13
N GLN A 24 15.44 -24.47 12.16
CA GLN A 24 16.36 -25.58 12.44
C GLN A 24 17.60 -25.14 13.24
N PHE A 25 17.95 -23.86 13.16
CA PHE A 25 19.06 -23.25 13.89
C PHE A 25 18.60 -22.50 15.16
N GLY A 26 17.35 -22.69 15.59
CA GLY A 26 16.79 -22.02 16.76
C GLY A 26 16.39 -20.56 16.53
N VAL A 27 16.40 -20.08 15.29
CA VAL A 27 15.97 -18.71 14.95
C VAL A 27 14.49 -18.72 14.56
N GLU A 28 13.67 -18.05 15.36
CA GLU A 28 12.23 -17.93 15.09
C GLU A 28 11.90 -16.63 14.35
N LEU A 29 11.49 -16.76 13.09
CA LEU A 29 10.91 -15.67 12.32
C LEU A 29 9.38 -15.61 12.47
N PRO A 30 8.77 -14.41 12.43
CA PRO A 30 7.33 -14.26 12.47
C PRO A 30 6.65 -14.90 11.25
N THR A 31 5.40 -15.31 11.46
CA THR A 31 4.59 -15.88 10.37
C THR A 31 4.19 -14.81 9.37
N ARG A 32 3.77 -15.25 8.18
CA ARG A 32 3.25 -14.34 7.15
C ARG A 32 2.04 -13.53 7.65
N ASN A 33 1.14 -14.17 8.41
CA ASN A 33 -0.04 -13.52 8.98
C ASN A 33 0.35 -12.40 9.94
N THR A 34 1.34 -12.63 10.79
CA THR A 34 1.88 -11.60 11.69
C THR A 34 2.41 -10.40 10.91
N ILE A 35 3.14 -10.64 9.81
CA ILE A 35 3.63 -9.57 8.92
C ILE A 35 2.47 -8.83 8.25
N ASP A 36 1.42 -9.53 7.82
CA ASP A 36 0.23 -8.90 7.23
C ASP A 36 -0.55 -8.03 8.22
N GLU A 37 -0.68 -8.47 9.47
CA GLU A 37 -1.31 -7.69 10.52
C GLU A 37 -0.52 -6.41 10.83
N GLU A 38 0.81 -6.50 10.87
CA GLU A 38 1.66 -5.32 11.01
C GLU A 38 1.57 -4.39 9.79
N LYS A 39 1.57 -4.96 8.58
CA LYS A 39 1.41 -4.22 7.33
C LYS A 39 0.10 -3.42 7.33
N LYS A 40 -1.02 -4.04 7.73
CA LYS A 40 -2.33 -3.38 7.78
C LYS A 40 -2.35 -2.15 8.68
N LYS A 41 -1.56 -2.13 9.75
CA LYS A 41 -1.44 -0.96 10.65
C LYS A 41 -0.73 0.24 10.00
N LEU A 42 -0.05 0.03 8.88
CA LEU A 42 0.73 1.05 8.17
C LEU A 42 0.03 1.60 6.93
N HIS A 43 -1.09 1.00 6.51
CA HIS A 43 -1.78 1.42 5.30
C HIS A 43 -2.91 2.40 5.62
N PRO A 44 -3.01 3.51 4.86
CA PRO A 44 -4.20 4.36 4.90
C PRO A 44 -5.39 3.60 4.33
N ASN A 45 -6.58 4.17 4.50
CA ASN A 45 -7.80 3.63 3.88
C ASN A 45 -7.72 3.79 2.35
N ILE A 46 -7.54 2.68 1.64
CA ILE A 46 -7.46 2.65 0.18
C ILE A 46 -8.81 2.22 -0.39
N ALA A 47 -9.38 3.04 -1.27
CA ALA A 47 -10.51 2.66 -2.11
C ALA A 47 -9.98 1.88 -3.32
N VAL A 48 -10.31 0.59 -3.38
CA VAL A 48 -9.89 -0.30 -4.46
C VAL A 48 -11.07 -0.50 -5.41
N GLN A 49 -10.85 -0.21 -6.68
CA GLN A 49 -11.74 -0.52 -7.78
C GLN A 49 -11.08 -1.55 -8.71
N GLU A 50 -11.80 -2.05 -9.69
CA GLU A 50 -11.33 -3.15 -10.55
C GLU A 50 -10.04 -2.82 -11.31
N ILE A 51 -9.91 -1.58 -11.79
CA ILE A 51 -8.77 -1.11 -12.60
C ILE A 51 -7.96 0.02 -11.95
N LYS A 52 -8.47 0.60 -10.86
CA LYS A 52 -7.85 1.76 -10.18
C LYS A 52 -7.88 1.58 -8.67
N SER A 53 -6.90 2.15 -8.00
CA SER A 53 -6.89 2.25 -6.54
C SER A 53 -6.54 3.68 -6.17
N CYS A 54 -7.29 4.26 -5.25
CA CYS A 54 -7.10 5.63 -4.80
C CYS A 54 -7.10 5.72 -3.27
N VAL A 55 -6.49 6.79 -2.77
CA VAL A 55 -6.44 7.12 -1.34
C VAL A 55 -6.78 8.59 -1.20
N GLN A 56 -7.51 8.94 -0.14
CA GLN A 56 -7.79 10.33 0.17
C GLN A 56 -6.48 11.04 0.55
N TYR A 57 -6.21 12.17 -0.10
CA TYR A 57 -4.95 12.90 0.09
C TYR A 57 -4.74 13.32 1.56
N LYS A 58 -5.83 13.72 2.23
CA LYS A 58 -5.82 14.07 3.65
C LYS A 58 -5.35 12.89 4.52
N ASP A 59 -5.91 11.70 4.30
CA ASP A 59 -5.57 10.50 5.08
C ASP A 59 -4.09 10.12 4.88
N LEU A 60 -3.62 10.21 3.64
CA LEU A 60 -2.21 9.98 3.31
C LEU A 60 -1.27 10.94 4.06
N VAL A 61 -1.63 12.23 4.11
CA VAL A 61 -0.85 13.26 4.80
C VAL A 61 -0.87 13.04 6.32
N GLU A 62 -2.03 12.75 6.90
CA GLU A 62 -2.15 12.50 8.34
C GLU A 62 -1.35 11.28 8.79
N ASP A 63 -1.42 10.18 8.05
CA ASP A 63 -0.68 8.97 8.39
C ASP A 63 0.83 9.14 8.18
N THR A 64 1.23 9.88 7.15
CA THR A 64 2.64 10.27 6.95
C THR A 64 3.16 11.09 8.12
N LEU A 65 2.40 12.10 8.56
CA LEU A 65 2.78 12.95 9.69
C LEU A 65 2.89 12.15 10.99
N LYS A 66 1.91 11.29 11.29
CA LYS A 66 1.96 10.38 12.46
C LYS A 66 3.21 9.50 12.42
N GLY A 67 3.56 8.97 11.24
CA GLY A 67 4.78 8.19 11.03
C GLY A 67 6.05 8.99 11.30
N LEU A 68 6.15 10.21 10.75
CA LEU A 68 7.30 11.09 10.94
C LEU A 68 7.51 11.47 12.41
N LEU A 69 6.44 11.89 13.10
CA LEU A 69 6.48 12.25 14.53
C LEU A 69 6.92 11.06 15.40
N LYS A 70 6.46 9.85 15.06
CA LYS A 70 6.86 8.62 15.76
C LYS A 70 8.34 8.30 15.57
N ILE A 71 8.88 8.49 14.36
CA ILE A 71 10.31 8.23 14.07
C ILE A 71 11.19 9.26 14.78
N SER A 72 10.80 10.52 14.78
CA SER A 72 11.56 11.60 15.43
C SER A 72 11.40 11.62 16.95
N ASN A 73 10.53 10.77 17.52
CA ASN A 73 10.08 10.84 18.92
C ASN A 73 9.61 12.25 19.32
N TYR A 74 9.04 12.99 18.36
CA TYR A 74 8.57 14.35 18.60
C TYR A 74 7.21 14.32 19.28
N VAL A 75 7.09 15.06 20.38
CA VAL A 75 5.84 15.23 21.11
C VAL A 75 5.27 16.61 20.78
N VAL A 76 4.09 16.63 20.14
CA VAL A 76 3.41 17.87 19.78
C VAL A 76 2.83 18.51 21.04
N ASN A 77 3.23 19.75 21.33
CA ASN A 77 2.73 20.46 22.51
C ASN A 77 1.35 21.07 22.25
N PRO A 78 0.50 21.22 23.28
CA PRO A 78 -0.78 21.90 23.13
C PRO A 78 -0.60 23.33 22.60
N GLY A 79 -1.28 23.67 21.51
CA GLY A 79 -1.21 24.99 20.86
C GLY A 79 -0.07 25.15 19.86
N GLU A 80 0.78 24.14 19.69
CA GLU A 80 1.83 24.13 18.69
C GLU A 80 1.26 23.88 17.28
N CYS A 81 1.60 24.77 16.35
CA CYS A 81 1.22 24.63 14.95
C CYS A 81 2.40 24.11 14.13
N LEU A 82 2.24 22.94 13.54
CA LEU A 82 3.24 22.33 12.66
C LEU A 82 2.89 22.60 11.20
N THR A 83 3.88 23.02 10.42
CA THR A 83 3.75 23.16 8.96
C THR A 83 4.44 21.99 8.27
N LEU A 84 3.69 21.24 7.46
CA LEU A 84 4.25 20.19 6.62
C LEU A 84 4.46 20.72 5.19
N THR A 85 5.69 20.68 4.72
CA THR A 85 6.01 20.98 3.32
C THR A 85 6.36 19.68 2.60
N GLY A 86 5.60 19.35 1.57
CA GLY A 86 5.79 18.15 0.76
C GLY A 86 5.77 18.48 -0.73
N LYS A 87 6.27 17.54 -1.54
CA LYS A 87 6.21 17.60 -2.99
C LYS A 87 5.32 16.48 -3.50
N THR A 88 4.41 16.81 -4.41
CA THR A 88 3.60 15.83 -5.14
C THR A 88 4.02 15.81 -6.61
N GLY A 89 3.79 14.68 -7.27
CA GLY A 89 4.07 14.50 -8.70
C GLY A 89 3.21 13.39 -9.27
N LEU A 90 2.87 13.51 -10.54
CA LEU A 90 2.13 12.52 -11.31
C LEU A 90 2.98 12.13 -12.53
N ASP A 91 3.09 10.84 -12.81
CA ASP A 91 3.83 10.32 -13.95
C ASP A 91 3.09 9.11 -14.56
N GLY A 92 3.20 8.95 -15.87
CA GLY A 92 2.60 7.87 -16.64
C GLY A 92 3.69 6.91 -17.13
N SER A 93 3.65 5.66 -16.69
CA SER A 93 4.57 4.61 -17.17
C SER A 93 3.93 3.74 -18.25
N GLY A 94 4.64 3.55 -19.37
CA GLY A 94 4.25 2.61 -20.44
C GLY A 94 4.78 1.18 -20.22
N ASN A 95 4.51 0.28 -21.17
CA ASN A 95 4.98 -1.13 -21.20
C ASN A 95 4.44 -2.07 -20.10
N HIS A 96 3.30 -1.76 -19.51
CA HIS A 96 2.61 -2.70 -18.61
C HIS A 96 2.03 -3.88 -19.39
N ARG A 97 2.25 -5.10 -18.89
CA ARG A 97 1.61 -6.30 -19.47
C ARG A 97 0.13 -6.30 -19.13
N ILE A 98 -0.73 -6.20 -20.14
CA ILE A 98 -2.19 -6.36 -19.98
C ILE A 98 -2.46 -7.81 -19.58
N ARG A 99 -3.11 -8.01 -18.41
CA ARG A 99 -3.57 -9.34 -18.00
C ARG A 99 -4.73 -9.75 -18.91
N HIS A 100 -4.72 -10.96 -19.45
CA HIS A 100 -5.75 -11.43 -20.39
C HIS A 100 -7.19 -11.31 -19.87
N ASN A 101 -7.42 -11.36 -18.54
CA ASN A 101 -8.74 -11.15 -17.95
C ASN A 101 -9.33 -9.75 -18.17
N LEU A 102 -8.50 -8.71 -18.39
CA LEU A 102 -8.95 -7.34 -18.62
C LEU A 102 -9.44 -7.10 -20.06
N ILE A 103 -8.98 -7.89 -21.04
CA ILE A 103 -9.38 -7.76 -22.46
C ILE A 103 -10.89 -7.96 -22.63
N ASN A 104 -11.49 -8.83 -21.82
CA ASN A 104 -12.92 -9.10 -21.86
C ASN A 104 -13.75 -7.94 -21.29
N TYR A 105 -13.22 -7.22 -20.30
CA TYR A 105 -13.88 -6.06 -19.69
C TYR A 105 -13.81 -4.82 -20.58
N THR A 106 -12.67 -4.56 -21.24
CA THR A 106 -12.53 -3.41 -22.15
C THR A 106 -13.47 -3.52 -23.34
N LYS A 107 -13.64 -4.73 -23.90
CA LYS A 107 -14.65 -4.99 -24.94
C LYS A 107 -16.07 -4.68 -24.47
N SER A 108 -16.43 -5.04 -23.23
CA SER A 108 -17.77 -4.74 -22.71
C SER A 108 -18.04 -3.25 -22.48
N LEU A 109 -17.01 -2.45 -22.20
CA LEU A 109 -17.11 -0.98 -22.08
C LEU A 109 -17.18 -0.28 -23.44
N GLU A 110 -16.45 -0.77 -24.45
CA GLU A 110 -16.57 -0.30 -25.85
C GLU A 110 -17.96 -0.59 -26.43
N GLU A 111 -18.60 -1.69 -26.01
CA GLU A 111 -19.95 -2.06 -26.43
C GLU A 111 -21.07 -1.36 -25.62
N ASN A 112 -20.79 -0.84 -24.41
CA ASN A 112 -21.78 -0.18 -23.54
C ASN A 112 -21.17 1.00 -22.74
N PRO A 113 -21.02 2.20 -23.34
CA PRO A 113 -20.33 3.34 -22.73
C PRO A 113 -21.09 4.03 -21.59
N HIS A 114 -22.35 3.65 -21.32
CA HIS A 114 -23.18 4.23 -20.25
C HIS A 114 -22.93 3.62 -18.86
N LEU A 115 -21.98 2.70 -18.72
CA LEU A 115 -21.67 1.98 -17.48
C LEU A 115 -20.56 2.60 -16.62
N ASP A 116 -20.17 3.87 -16.87
CA ASP A 116 -19.30 4.61 -15.93
C ASP A 116 -20.09 5.69 -15.17
N PRO A 117 -20.90 5.31 -14.15
CA PRO A 117 -21.40 6.26 -13.18
C PRO A 117 -20.35 6.42 -12.06
N GLU A 118 -20.07 7.66 -11.68
CA GLU A 118 -19.41 8.05 -10.41
C GLU A 118 -17.88 8.09 -10.37
N CYS A 119 -17.22 8.63 -11.41
CA CYS A 119 -15.90 9.26 -11.22
C CYS A 119 -15.97 10.79 -10.99
N GLU A 120 -17.15 11.42 -11.07
CA GLU A 120 -17.28 12.89 -10.95
C GLU A 120 -17.80 13.39 -9.58
N GLN A 121 -18.00 12.53 -8.58
CA GLN A 121 -18.42 12.98 -7.25
C GLN A 121 -17.74 12.16 -6.16
N ASN A 122 -16.56 12.59 -5.71
CA ASN A 122 -16.03 12.47 -4.34
C ASN A 122 -14.59 12.99 -4.24
#